data_AF-A0A0B7HPW3-F1
#
_entry.id   AF-A0A0B7HPW3-F1
#
_cell.length_a   1.000
_cell.length_b   1.000
_cell.length_c   1.000
_cell.angle_alpha   90.00
_cell.angle_beta   90.00
_cell.angle_gamma   90.00
#
_symmetry.space_group_name_H-M   'P 1'
#
loop_
_entity.id
_entity.type
_entity.pdbx_description
1 polymer ?
#
loop_
_entity_poly.entity_id
_entity_poly.type
_entity_poly.pdbx_seq_one_letter_code
_entity_poly.pdbx_strand_id
1 'polypeptide(L)'
;MLNIIHLIRSEYKSEYNLSLPKSEDMKPFRKPQIFPKIVSESPLSSFSDKQKQEIMAKYKRWYVYYYFRNKDGKMVKQPSIYYKLNQEYKEFDDRYKAFHRLRNVVEKLLKEGFSPYEGEEADNKYTCFSALDYALEIKKSIVKSTTFTDYESRVNQFKRYLKARGLHNSNIADITKKDINEYLKSHTHQIQSKKPK
;
A
#
# COMPACT_ATOMS: atom_id res chain seq x y z
N MET A 1 21.50 -25.89 -22.08
CA MET A 1 22.01 -26.95 -21.17
C MET A 1 21.21 -26.92 -19.90
N LEU A 2 20.43 -27.97 -19.62
CA LEU A 2 19.74 -28.11 -18.33
C LEU A 2 20.78 -28.44 -17.26
N ASN A 3 20.88 -27.59 -16.23
CA ASN A 3 21.80 -27.78 -15.10
C ASN A 3 21.29 -28.96 -14.25
N ILE A 4 22.21 -29.79 -13.74
CA ILE A 4 21.93 -30.93 -12.86
C ILE A 4 21.04 -30.52 -11.66
N ILE A 5 21.17 -29.28 -11.16
CA ILE A 5 20.32 -28.71 -10.10
C ILE A 5 18.85 -28.63 -10.54
N HIS A 6 18.58 -28.36 -11.82
CA HIS A 6 17.23 -28.27 -12.37
C HIS A 6 16.59 -29.64 -12.53
N LEU A 7 17.38 -30.66 -12.92
CA LEU A 7 16.93 -32.05 -13.05
C LEU A 7 16.68 -32.68 -11.67
N ILE A 8 17.58 -32.44 -10.72
CA ILE A 8 17.39 -32.86 -9.32
C ILE A 8 16.12 -32.20 -8.75
N ARG A 9 15.88 -30.92 -9.05
CA ARG A 9 14.63 -30.23 -8.63
C ARG A 9 13.37 -30.80 -9.25
N SER A 10 13.41 -31.32 -10.49
CA SER A 10 12.24 -31.92 -11.12
C SER A 10 11.95 -33.32 -10.59
N GLU A 11 12.98 -34.14 -10.40
CA GLU A 11 12.80 -35.51 -9.89
C GLU A 11 12.50 -35.55 -8.39
N TYR A 12 13.13 -34.69 -7.58
CA TYR A 12 12.73 -34.55 -6.17
C TYR A 12 11.30 -34.01 -6.00
N LYS A 13 10.79 -33.25 -6.98
CA LYS A 13 9.39 -32.75 -6.98
C LYS A 13 8.38 -33.87 -7.17
N SER A 14 8.73 -34.93 -7.90
CA SER A 14 7.83 -36.06 -8.18
C SER A 14 7.85 -37.14 -7.11
N GLU A 15 9.00 -37.38 -6.47
CA GLU A 15 9.13 -38.44 -5.46
C GLU A 15 8.68 -38.00 -4.06
N TYR A 16 8.80 -36.70 -3.76
CA TYR A 16 8.22 -36.11 -2.56
C TYR A 16 7.04 -35.22 -2.95
N ASN A 17 5.84 -35.80 -2.94
CA ASN A 17 4.65 -35.09 -2.47
C ASN A 17 4.81 -34.72 -0.97
N LEU A 18 5.92 -34.09 -0.60
CA LEU A 18 6.02 -33.30 0.61
C LEU A 18 5.16 -32.10 0.31
N SER A 19 3.89 -32.16 0.71
CA SER A 19 2.98 -31.04 0.65
C SER A 19 3.68 -29.85 1.31
N LEU A 20 4.29 -28.98 0.50
CA LEU A 20 4.65 -27.66 0.95
C LEU A 20 3.36 -27.11 1.57
N PRO A 21 3.38 -26.67 2.84
CA PRO A 21 2.18 -26.12 3.45
C PRO A 21 1.61 -25.12 2.47
N LYS A 22 0.31 -25.24 2.17
CA LYS A 22 -0.35 -24.29 1.28
C LYS A 22 -0.06 -22.90 1.83
N SER A 23 -0.02 -21.86 1.00
CA SER A 23 0.17 -20.47 1.48
C SER A 23 -0.79 -20.12 2.63
N GLU A 24 -1.95 -20.78 2.68
CA GLU A 24 -2.97 -20.77 3.72
C GLU A 24 -2.51 -21.30 5.09
N ASP A 25 -1.56 -22.24 5.16
CA ASP A 25 -1.02 -22.83 6.41
C ASP A 25 0.14 -22.02 7.01
N MET A 26 0.68 -21.08 6.25
CA MET A 26 1.85 -20.29 6.61
C MET A 26 1.44 -18.99 7.31
N LYS A 27 1.86 -18.80 8.57
CA LYS A 27 1.54 -17.58 9.37
C LYS A 27 1.73 -16.28 8.58
N PRO A 28 0.69 -15.45 8.36
CA PRO A 28 0.78 -14.30 7.46
C PRO A 28 1.76 -13.22 7.92
N PHE A 29 2.07 -13.15 9.22
CA PHE A 29 2.94 -12.14 9.80
C PHE A 29 3.87 -12.71 10.88
N ARG A 30 4.93 -11.95 11.18
CA ARG A 30 5.74 -12.14 12.41
C ARG A 30 5.21 -11.27 13.52
N LYS A 31 5.36 -11.72 14.77
CA LYS A 31 4.96 -10.96 15.96
C LYS A 31 5.56 -9.54 15.89
N PRO A 32 4.74 -8.48 16.03
CA PRO A 32 5.23 -7.11 16.05
C PRO A 32 6.26 -6.90 17.16
N GLN A 33 7.22 -6.03 16.90
CA GLN A 33 8.32 -5.71 17.81
C GLN A 33 8.44 -4.21 18.00
N ILE A 34 9.06 -3.80 19.10
CA ILE A 34 9.36 -2.41 19.41
C ILE A 34 10.83 -2.15 19.10
N PHE A 35 11.11 -1.05 18.40
CA PHE A 35 12.44 -0.47 18.37
C PHE A 35 12.56 0.56 19.51
N PRO A 36 13.63 0.53 20.31
CA PRO A 36 14.78 -0.38 20.24
C PRO A 36 14.45 -1.79 20.73
N LYS A 37 15.10 -2.81 20.14
CA LYS A 37 14.78 -4.24 20.35
C LYS A 37 14.80 -4.66 21.83
N ILE A 38 15.71 -4.10 22.63
CA ILE A 38 15.81 -4.36 24.08
C ILE A 38 14.51 -4.03 24.83
N VAL A 39 13.80 -2.96 24.44
CA VAL A 39 12.51 -2.57 25.02
C VAL A 39 11.42 -3.58 24.68
N SER A 40 11.52 -4.24 23.52
CA SER A 40 10.55 -5.23 23.08
C SER A 40 10.69 -6.57 23.81
N GLU A 41 11.91 -6.94 24.21
CA GLU A 41 12.24 -8.28 24.70
C GLU A 41 12.25 -8.36 26.22
N SER A 42 12.68 -7.30 26.89
CA SER A 42 12.85 -7.31 28.34
C SER A 42 11.63 -6.74 29.08
N PRO A 43 11.22 -7.32 30.22
CA PRO A 43 10.14 -6.79 31.05
C PRO A 43 10.55 -5.45 31.69
N LEU A 44 9.57 -4.61 32.05
CA LEU A 44 9.87 -3.31 32.66
C LEU A 44 10.71 -3.42 33.95
N SER A 45 10.49 -4.47 34.73
CA SER A 45 11.20 -4.74 35.99
C SER A 45 12.68 -5.07 35.84
N SER A 46 13.15 -5.44 34.65
CA SER A 46 14.57 -5.78 34.45
C SER A 46 15.47 -4.58 34.22
N PHE A 47 14.90 -3.37 34.10
CA PHE A 47 15.66 -2.16 33.80
C PHE A 47 15.98 -1.40 35.08
N SER A 48 17.27 -1.19 35.35
CA SER A 48 17.72 -0.24 36.37
C SER A 48 17.53 1.20 35.88
N ASP A 49 17.44 2.17 36.81
CA ASP A 49 17.22 3.58 36.45
C ASP A 49 18.32 4.12 35.54
N LYS A 50 19.58 3.68 35.76
CA LYS A 50 20.70 4.01 34.88
C LYS A 50 20.47 3.50 33.46
N GLN A 51 20.03 2.25 33.30
CA GLN A 51 19.73 1.69 31.99
C GLN A 51 18.57 2.42 31.30
N LYS A 52 17.52 2.78 32.06
CA LYS A 52 16.39 3.56 31.53
C LYS A 52 16.87 4.89 30.96
N GLN A 53 17.71 5.63 31.69
CA GLN A 53 18.29 6.90 31.25
C GLN A 53 19.17 6.73 30.00
N GLU A 54 20.04 5.71 29.97
CA GLU A 54 20.89 5.42 28.81
C GLU A 54 20.09 5.09 27.55
N ILE A 55 19.02 4.28 27.67
CA ILE A 55 18.14 3.93 26.55
C ILE A 55 17.41 5.18 26.04
N MET A 56 16.92 6.04 26.93
CA MET A 56 16.23 7.28 26.55
C MET A 56 17.15 8.27 25.85
N ALA A 57 18.41 8.39 26.30
CA ALA A 57 19.42 9.23 25.68
C ALA A 57 19.82 8.71 24.29
N LYS A 58 20.04 7.39 24.16
CA LYS A 58 20.50 6.75 22.93
C LYS A 58 19.40 6.64 21.87
N TYR A 59 18.17 6.29 22.27
CA TYR A 59 17.07 5.99 21.35
C TYR A 59 15.95 7.02 21.49
N LYS A 60 16.13 8.16 20.82
CA LYS A 60 15.17 9.29 20.86
C LYS A 60 13.82 8.99 20.21
N ARG A 61 13.73 7.99 19.32
CA ARG A 61 12.52 7.63 18.57
C ARG A 61 12.25 6.14 18.66
N TRP A 62 11.20 5.79 19.40
CA TRP A 62 10.69 4.43 19.49
C TRP A 62 9.56 4.24 18.48
N TYR A 63 9.41 3.02 17.98
CA TYR A 63 8.35 2.67 17.02
C TYR A 63 8.05 1.19 17.07
N VAL A 64 6.81 0.81 16.78
CA VAL A 64 6.42 -0.56 16.52
C VAL A 64 6.67 -0.88 15.05
N TYR A 65 7.25 -2.04 14.76
CA TYR A 65 7.42 -2.55 13.42
C TYR A 65 6.99 -4.02 13.36
N TYR A 66 6.59 -4.47 12.18
CA TYR A 66 6.19 -5.86 11.95
C TYR A 66 6.52 -6.27 10.51
N TYR A 67 6.48 -7.58 10.28
CA TYR A 67 6.71 -8.17 8.96
C TYR A 67 5.47 -8.93 8.52
N PHE A 68 5.12 -8.81 7.25
CA PHE A 68 3.96 -9.45 6.65
C PHE A 68 4.36 -10.16 5.34
N ARG A 69 3.69 -11.28 5.03
CA ARG A 69 3.86 -12.10 3.81
C ARG A 69 3.29 -11.31 2.63
N ASN A 70 4.11 -10.93 1.65
CA ASN A 70 3.59 -10.38 0.40
C ASN A 70 2.97 -11.47 -0.49
N LYS A 71 2.38 -11.09 -1.63
CA LYS A 71 1.75 -12.02 -2.59
C LYS A 71 2.73 -13.08 -3.13
N ASP A 72 4.03 -12.77 -3.17
CA ASP A 72 5.10 -13.72 -3.56
C ASP A 72 5.53 -14.67 -2.42
N GLY A 73 4.90 -14.58 -1.24
CA GLY A 73 5.23 -15.37 -0.05
C GLY A 73 6.46 -14.89 0.73
N LYS A 74 7.04 -13.74 0.38
CA LYS A 74 8.22 -13.16 1.06
C LYS A 74 7.83 -12.36 2.29
N MET A 75 8.66 -12.43 3.33
CA MET A 75 8.53 -11.59 4.53
C MET A 75 9.03 -10.16 4.26
N VAL A 76 8.12 -9.20 4.26
CA VAL A 76 8.45 -7.78 4.02
C VAL A 76 8.15 -6.95 5.25
N LYS A 77 9.09 -6.07 5.62
CA LYS A 77 8.93 -5.12 6.72
C LYS A 77 7.90 -4.06 6.33
N GLN A 78 6.90 -3.86 7.18
CA GLN A 78 5.87 -2.85 6.98
C GLN A 78 6.29 -1.50 7.57
N PRO A 79 5.62 -0.38 7.17
CA PRO A 79 5.90 0.94 7.72
C PRO A 79 5.86 0.98 9.25
N SER A 80 6.81 1.68 9.85
CA SER A 80 6.92 1.82 11.30
C SER A 80 5.78 2.67 11.89
N ILE A 81 5.23 2.25 13.03
CA ILE A 81 4.10 2.90 13.70
C ILE A 81 4.58 3.54 15.01
N TYR A 82 4.42 4.85 15.16
CA TYR A 82 4.91 5.58 16.35
C TYR A 82 4.02 6.72 16.84
N TYR A 83 3.11 7.22 16.00
CA TYR A 83 2.20 8.34 16.33
C TYR A 83 2.92 9.48 17.07
N LYS A 84 2.26 10.11 18.05
CA LYS A 84 2.85 11.12 18.94
C LYS A 84 3.38 10.52 20.25
N LEU A 85 3.51 9.19 20.38
CA LEU A 85 3.88 8.54 21.64
C LEU A 85 5.26 8.99 22.17
N ASN A 86 6.22 9.21 21.26
CA ASN A 86 7.54 9.76 21.64
C ASN A 86 7.45 11.21 22.18
N GLN A 87 6.42 11.95 21.77
CA GLN A 87 6.20 13.34 22.18
C GLN A 87 5.42 13.41 23.49
N GLU A 88 4.40 12.58 23.65
CA GLU A 88 3.50 12.57 24.81
C GLU A 88 4.13 11.93 26.04
N TYR A 89 4.83 10.80 25.88
CA TYR A 89 5.40 10.04 26.99
C TYR A 89 6.89 10.34 27.09
N LYS A 90 7.27 11.21 28.05
CA LYS A 90 8.69 11.60 28.27
C LYS A 90 9.42 10.66 29.21
N GLU A 91 8.72 10.07 30.16
CA GLU A 91 9.28 9.10 31.11
C GLU A 91 9.37 7.70 30.51
N PHE A 92 10.42 6.97 30.86
CA PHE A 92 10.71 5.64 30.30
C PHE A 92 9.57 4.66 30.56
N ASP A 93 9.08 4.57 31.80
CA ASP A 93 8.09 3.59 32.21
C ASP A 93 6.76 3.79 31.49
N ASP A 94 6.32 5.04 31.35
CA ASP A 94 5.08 5.37 30.66
C ASP A 94 5.21 5.17 29.15
N ARG A 95 6.36 5.56 28.58
CA ARG A 95 6.68 5.31 27.17
C ARG A 95 6.71 3.81 26.88
N TYR A 96 7.34 3.01 27.75
CA TYR A 96 7.35 1.55 27.68
C TYR A 96 5.93 0.98 27.66
N LYS A 97 5.09 1.35 28.64
CA LYS A 97 3.70 0.88 28.72
C LYS A 97 2.90 1.28 27.47
N ALA A 98 3.11 2.49 26.94
CA ALA A 98 2.42 2.97 25.74
C ALA A 98 2.82 2.16 24.49
N PHE A 99 4.12 1.94 24.26
CA PHE A 99 4.58 1.17 23.10
C PHE A 99 4.23 -0.32 23.19
N HIS A 100 4.21 -0.92 24.39
CA HIS A 100 3.74 -2.30 24.56
C HIS A 100 2.22 -2.42 24.33
N ARG A 101 1.42 -1.44 24.76
CA ARG A 101 -0.01 -1.36 24.40
C ARG A 101 -0.18 -1.27 22.89
N LEU A 102 0.53 -0.37 22.22
CA LEU A 102 0.48 -0.24 20.76
C LEU A 102 0.88 -1.54 20.05
N ARG A 103 1.97 -2.19 20.47
CA ARG A 103 2.41 -3.49 19.93
C ARG A 103 1.30 -4.55 20.03
N ASN A 104 0.65 -4.63 21.19
CA ASN A 104 -0.42 -5.60 21.43
C ASN A 104 -1.66 -5.31 20.58
N VAL A 105 -2.01 -4.04 20.37
CA VAL A 105 -3.10 -3.64 19.47
C VAL A 105 -2.78 -4.06 18.03
N VAL A 106 -1.57 -3.76 17.54
CA VAL A 106 -1.14 -4.19 16.19
C VAL A 106 -1.18 -5.71 16.06
N GLU A 107 -0.68 -6.44 17.07
CA GLU A 107 -0.73 -7.91 17.06
C GLU A 107 -2.16 -8.45 17.06
N LYS A 108 -3.08 -7.81 17.80
CA LYS A 108 -4.50 -8.17 17.82
C LYS A 108 -5.14 -7.96 16.44
N LEU A 109 -4.94 -6.80 15.82
CA LEU A 109 -5.48 -6.50 14.48
C LEU A 109 -5.00 -7.52 13.45
N LEU A 110 -3.70 -7.85 13.47
CA LEU A 110 -3.14 -8.86 12.56
C LEU A 110 -3.73 -10.26 12.78
N LYS A 111 -4.04 -10.63 14.04
CA LYS A 111 -4.72 -11.90 14.36
C LYS A 111 -6.19 -11.90 13.93
N GLU A 112 -6.83 -10.73 13.92
CA GLU A 112 -8.22 -10.54 13.50
C GLU A 112 -8.38 -10.53 11.96
N GLY A 113 -7.28 -10.64 11.21
CA GLY A 113 -7.30 -10.76 9.75
C GLY A 113 -6.92 -9.49 9.00
N PHE A 114 -6.53 -8.41 9.68
CA PHE A 114 -6.03 -7.21 9.02
C PHE A 114 -4.82 -7.54 8.12
N SER A 115 -4.86 -7.04 6.89
CA SER A 115 -3.74 -7.14 5.95
C SER A 115 -3.25 -5.74 5.56
N PRO A 116 -1.93 -5.47 5.58
CA PRO A 116 -1.38 -4.20 5.06
C PRO A 116 -1.58 -4.03 3.56
N TYR A 117 -1.95 -5.12 2.85
CA TYR A 117 -2.25 -5.14 1.42
C TYR A 117 -3.76 -5.08 1.15
N GLU A 118 -4.59 -4.98 2.20
CA GLU A 118 -6.04 -4.80 2.06
C GLU A 118 -6.32 -3.45 1.39
N GLY A 119 -6.98 -3.49 0.23
CA GLY A 119 -7.15 -2.32 -0.63
C GLY A 119 -6.19 -2.24 -1.82
N GLU A 120 -5.07 -2.97 -1.84
CA GLU A 120 -4.21 -3.05 -3.04
C GLU A 120 -4.88 -3.84 -4.19
N GLU A 121 -5.93 -4.62 -3.90
CA GLU A 121 -6.76 -5.24 -4.94
C GLU A 121 -7.87 -4.31 -5.48
N ALA A 122 -8.14 -3.19 -4.79
CA ALA A 122 -9.16 -2.24 -5.20
C ALA A 122 -8.70 -1.31 -6.35
N ASP A 123 -7.39 -1.22 -6.60
CA ASP A 123 -6.84 -0.41 -7.68
C ASP A 123 -7.13 -0.97 -9.09
N ASN A 124 -7.76 -2.15 -9.19
CA ASN A 124 -8.04 -2.82 -10.46
C ASN A 124 -9.52 -3.02 -10.82
N LYS A 125 -10.47 -2.36 -10.12
CA LYS A 125 -11.90 -2.67 -10.33
C LYS A 125 -12.64 -1.75 -11.30
N TYR A 126 -12.13 -0.55 -11.54
CA TYR A 126 -12.85 0.46 -12.31
C TYR A 126 -12.26 0.65 -13.69
N THR A 127 -13.09 0.39 -14.71
CA THR A 127 -12.79 0.80 -16.08
C THR A 127 -12.61 2.31 -16.15
N CYS A 128 -11.82 2.79 -17.10
CA CYS A 128 -11.64 4.22 -17.34
C CYS A 128 -12.98 4.98 -17.40
N PHE A 129 -14.00 4.38 -18.04
CA PHE A 129 -15.31 5.00 -18.14
C PHE A 129 -16.02 5.08 -16.78
N SER A 130 -16.06 3.99 -16.03
CA SER A 130 -16.70 3.99 -14.70
C SER A 130 -16.01 4.96 -13.72
N ALA A 131 -14.69 5.06 -13.76
CA ALA A 131 -13.93 5.99 -12.94
C ALA A 131 -14.23 7.47 -13.32
N LEU A 132 -14.28 7.77 -14.62
CA LEU A 132 -14.61 9.12 -15.10
C LEU A 132 -16.06 9.51 -14.80
N ASP A 133 -17.00 8.57 -14.91
CA ASP A 133 -18.41 8.78 -14.55
C ASP A 133 -18.57 9.05 -13.05
N TYR A 134 -17.90 8.26 -12.22
CA TYR A 134 -17.92 8.45 -10.78
C TYR A 134 -17.38 9.83 -10.38
N ALA A 135 -16.24 10.24 -10.95
CA ALA A 135 -15.66 11.56 -10.71
C ALA A 135 -16.60 12.69 -11.15
N LEU A 136 -17.31 12.52 -12.28
CA LEU A 136 -18.24 13.50 -12.79
C LEU A 136 -19.49 13.62 -11.89
N GLU A 137 -20.05 12.50 -11.43
CA GLU A 137 -21.21 12.48 -10.53
C GLU A 137 -20.90 13.16 -9.18
N ILE A 138 -19.70 12.94 -8.61
CA ILE A 138 -19.24 13.68 -7.42
C ILE A 138 -19.29 15.19 -7.69
N LYS A 139 -18.73 15.63 -8.83
CA LYS A 139 -18.67 17.06 -9.16
C LYS A 139 -20.03 17.68 -9.40
N LYS A 140 -20.99 16.93 -9.95
CA LYS A 140 -22.37 17.37 -10.16
C LYS A 140 -23.02 17.89 -8.88
N SER A 141 -22.74 17.28 -7.74
CA SER A 141 -23.29 17.68 -6.44
C SER A 141 -22.59 18.88 -5.80
N ILE A 142 -21.42 19.27 -6.31
CA ILE A 142 -20.54 20.29 -5.71
C ILE A 142 -20.57 21.60 -6.50
N VAL A 143 -20.68 21.53 -7.83
CA VAL A 143 -20.56 22.71 -8.71
C VAL A 143 -21.91 23.13 -9.28
N LYS A 144 -21.98 24.38 -9.76
CA LYS A 144 -23.16 24.91 -10.44
C LYS A 144 -23.42 24.15 -11.75
N SER A 145 -24.67 24.10 -12.18
CA SER A 145 -25.10 23.41 -13.40
C SER A 145 -24.29 23.82 -14.64
N THR A 146 -24.02 25.12 -14.82
CA THR A 146 -23.23 25.63 -15.95
C THR A 146 -21.78 25.16 -15.93
N THR A 147 -21.16 25.10 -14.75
CA THR A 147 -19.80 24.55 -14.57
C THR A 147 -19.78 23.04 -14.81
N PHE A 148 -20.82 22.34 -14.35
CA PHE A 148 -20.96 20.90 -14.56
C PHE A 148 -21.04 20.58 -16.07
N THR A 149 -21.82 21.32 -16.85
CA THR A 149 -21.94 21.11 -18.30
C THR A 149 -20.59 21.23 -19.02
N ASP A 150 -19.72 22.18 -18.63
CA ASP A 150 -18.36 22.28 -19.21
C ASP A 150 -17.51 21.04 -18.85
N TYR A 151 -17.56 20.59 -17.60
CA TYR A 151 -16.84 19.39 -17.17
C TYR A 151 -17.32 18.13 -17.88
N GLU A 152 -18.63 17.95 -17.99
CA GLU A 152 -19.26 16.85 -18.71
C GLU A 152 -18.82 16.82 -20.17
N SER A 153 -18.84 17.97 -20.85
CA SER A 153 -18.38 18.08 -22.23
C SER A 153 -16.92 17.64 -22.41
N ARG A 154 -16.03 18.10 -21.53
CA ARG A 154 -14.59 17.76 -21.59
C ARG A 154 -14.32 16.30 -21.27
N VAL A 155 -15.01 15.74 -20.27
CA VAL A 155 -14.92 14.31 -19.92
C VAL A 155 -15.42 13.45 -21.09
N ASN A 156 -16.54 13.83 -21.71
CA ASN A 156 -17.08 13.10 -22.86
C ASN A 156 -16.16 13.15 -24.09
N GLN A 157 -15.48 14.26 -24.34
CA GLN A 157 -14.43 14.34 -25.37
C GLN A 157 -13.28 13.36 -25.09
N PHE A 158 -12.82 13.29 -23.84
CA PHE A 158 -11.78 12.34 -23.44
C PHE A 158 -12.25 10.88 -23.53
N LYS A 159 -13.48 10.58 -23.11
CA LYS A 159 -14.08 9.25 -23.27
C LYS A 159 -14.13 8.80 -24.73
N ARG A 160 -14.51 9.69 -25.65
CA ARG A 160 -14.50 9.38 -27.09
C ARG A 160 -13.10 9.02 -27.60
N TYR A 161 -12.08 9.75 -27.15
CA TYR A 161 -10.69 9.45 -27.47
C TYR A 161 -10.26 8.08 -26.93
N LEU A 162 -10.55 7.77 -25.67
CA LEU A 162 -10.23 6.48 -25.07
C LEU A 162 -10.96 5.32 -25.77
N LYS A 163 -12.22 5.51 -26.16
CA LYS A 163 -12.99 4.52 -26.93
C LYS A 163 -12.37 4.24 -28.29
N ALA A 164 -11.95 5.28 -29.01
CA ALA A 164 -11.29 5.15 -30.31
C ALA A 164 -9.97 4.37 -30.24
N ARG A 165 -9.32 4.35 -29.07
CA ARG A 165 -8.09 3.59 -28.80
C ARG A 165 -8.31 2.23 -28.14
N GLY A 166 -9.56 1.83 -27.90
CA GLY A 166 -9.87 0.59 -27.20
C GLY A 166 -9.56 0.62 -25.69
N LEU A 167 -9.19 1.76 -25.13
CA LEU A 167 -8.79 1.92 -23.72
C LEU A 167 -9.96 2.15 -22.75
N HIS A 168 -11.18 2.28 -23.26
CA HIS A 168 -12.37 2.59 -22.46
C HIS A 168 -12.67 1.56 -21.35
N ASN A 169 -12.40 0.28 -21.60
CA ASN A 169 -12.56 -0.82 -20.64
C ASN A 169 -11.28 -1.18 -19.89
N SER A 170 -10.15 -0.55 -20.24
CA SER A 170 -8.90 -0.69 -19.49
C SER A 170 -9.08 -0.09 -18.11
N ASN A 171 -8.28 -0.55 -17.16
CA ASN A 171 -8.23 0.06 -15.85
C ASN A 171 -7.75 1.52 -15.97
N ILE A 172 -8.37 2.42 -15.20
CA ILE A 172 -7.93 3.82 -15.13
C ILE A 172 -6.47 3.95 -14.67
N ALA A 173 -5.96 3.03 -13.85
CA ALA A 173 -4.57 2.99 -13.42
C ALA A 173 -3.58 2.67 -14.56
N ASP A 174 -4.04 2.01 -15.63
CA ASP A 174 -3.22 1.66 -16.79
C ASP A 174 -3.07 2.83 -17.77
N ILE A 175 -3.84 3.92 -17.61
CA ILE A 175 -3.73 5.11 -18.44
C ILE A 175 -2.43 5.84 -18.11
N THR A 176 -1.50 5.80 -19.06
CA THR A 176 -0.18 6.38 -18.84
C THR A 176 -0.16 7.88 -19.14
N LYS A 177 0.87 8.56 -18.63
CA LYS A 177 1.16 9.96 -18.99
C LYS A 177 1.30 10.15 -20.51
N LYS A 178 1.75 9.12 -21.24
CA LYS A 178 1.87 9.16 -22.70
C LYS A 178 0.50 9.29 -23.36
N ASP A 179 -0.48 8.49 -22.93
CA ASP A 179 -1.85 8.52 -23.45
C ASP A 179 -2.51 9.88 -23.23
N ILE A 180 -2.31 10.47 -22.05
CA ILE A 180 -2.79 11.82 -21.72
C ILE A 180 -2.13 12.87 -22.63
N ASN A 181 -0.81 12.83 -22.78
CA ASN A 181 -0.09 13.79 -23.62
C ASN A 181 -0.50 13.69 -25.09
N GLU A 182 -0.78 12.48 -25.59
CA GLU A 182 -1.24 12.27 -26.96
C GLU A 182 -2.66 12.81 -27.17
N TYR A 183 -3.56 12.62 -26.21
CA TYR A 183 -4.88 13.25 -26.21
C TYR A 183 -4.79 14.78 -26.25
N LEU A 184 -3.95 15.38 -25.40
CA LEU A 184 -3.80 16.83 -25.35
C LEU A 184 -3.27 17.37 -26.69
N LYS A 185 -2.24 16.72 -27.26
CA LYS A 185 -1.70 17.08 -28.58
C LYS A 185 -2.74 17.00 -29.70
N SER A 186 -3.59 15.96 -29.70
CA SER A 186 -4.62 15.81 -30.73
C SER A 186 -5.67 16.93 -30.70
N HIS A 187 -5.88 17.58 -29.56
CA HIS A 187 -6.77 18.72 -29.41
C HIS A 187 -6.06 20.06 -29.63
N THR A 188 -4.73 20.14 -29.41
CA THR A 188 -3.94 21.33 -29.73
C THR A 188 -3.74 21.52 -31.25
N HIS A 189 -3.53 20.44 -32.01
CA HIS A 189 -3.35 20.52 -33.47
C HIS A 189 -4.64 20.90 -34.23
N GLN A 190 -5.82 20.60 -33.69
CA GLN A 190 -7.11 21.06 -34.26
C GLN A 190 -7.34 22.57 -34.12
N ILE A 191 -6.64 23.24 -33.20
CA ILE A 191 -6.73 24.70 -32.99
C ILE A 191 -5.89 25.45 -34.04
N GLN A 192 -4.80 24.84 -34.53
CA GLN A 192 -3.91 25.46 -35.53
C GLN A 192 -4.49 25.39 -36.96
N SER A 193 -5.38 24.43 -37.25
CA SER A 193 -6.01 24.29 -38.57
C SER A 193 -7.30 25.11 -38.76
N LYS A 194 -7.72 25.90 -37.76
CA LYS A 194 -8.94 26.72 -37.79
C LYS A 194 -8.70 28.24 -37.73
N LYS A 195 -7.45 28.70 -37.80
CA LYS A 195 -7.19 30.14 -38.00
C LYS A 195 -7.48 30.49 -39.47
N PRO A 196 -8.40 31.40 -39.78
CA PRO A 196 -8.55 31.90 -41.15
C PRO A 196 -7.25 32.62 -41.55
N LYS A 197 -6.87 32.48 -42.82
CA LYS A 197 -5.89 33.35 -43.47
C LYS A 197 -6.41 34.77 -43.51
#